data_AF-X1D239-F1
#
_entry.id   AF-X1D239-F1
#
_cell.length_a   1.000
_cell.length_b   1.000
_cell.length_c   1.000
_cell.angle_alpha   90.00
_cell.angle_beta   90.00
_cell.angle_gamma   90.00
#
_symmetry.space_group_name_H-M   'P 1'
#
loop_
_entity.id
_entity.type
_entity.pdbx_description
1 polymer ?
#
loop_
_entity_poly.entity_id
_entity_poly.type
_entity_poly.pdbx_seq_one_letter_code
_entity_poly.pdbx_strand_id
1 'polypeptide(L)' 'MTPEELKNFRLGQNWSQPQMAKAFGIHQSQISRWEKNKSPIPKWVHILKDCLEKEIKFQ' A
#
# COMPACT_ATOMS: atom_id res chain seq x y z
N MET A 1 -2.67 4.07 -9.56
CA MET A 1 -2.98 3.24 -8.40
C MET A 1 -4.45 3.33 -8.06
N THR A 2 -5.17 2.29 -8.43
CA THR A 2 -6.54 1.99 -8.01
C THR A 2 -6.52 1.25 -6.66
N PRO A 3 -7.67 1.15 -5.96
CA PRO A 3 -7.83 0.29 -4.78
C PRO A 3 -7.37 -1.15 -5.01
N GLU A 4 -7.62 -1.70 -6.19
CA GLU A 4 -7.24 -3.06 -6.55
C GLU A 4 -5.73 -3.20 -6.77
N GLU A 5 -5.11 -2.23 -7.45
CA GLU A 5 -3.65 -2.19 -7.62
C GLU A 5 -2.93 -2.11 -6.26
N LEU A 6 -3.45 -1.32 -5.31
CA LEU A 6 -2.91 -1.23 -3.94
C LEU A 6 -3.01 -2.58 -3.21
N LYS A 7 -4.18 -3.24 -3.30
CA LYS A 7 -4.42 -4.54 -2.68
C LYS A 7 -3.51 -5.63 -3.28
N ASN A 8 -3.37 -5.62 -4.61
CA ASN A 8 -2.53 -6.59 -5.33
C ASN A 8 -1.05 -6.39 -5.00
N PHE A 9 -0.58 -5.15 -4.90
CA PHE A 9 0.78 -4.87 -4.42
C PHE A 9 0.98 -5.45 -3.02
N ARG A 10 0.06 -5.19 -2.08
CA ARG A 10 0.15 -5.71 -0.71
C ARG A 10 0.20 -7.23 -0.67
N LEU A 11 -0.69 -7.89 -1.40
CA LEU A 11 -0.76 -9.35 -1.45
C LEU A 11 0.48 -9.96 -2.15
N GLY A 12 1.01 -9.30 -3.18
CA GLY A 12 2.25 -9.69 -3.84
C GLY A 12 3.47 -9.66 -2.91
N GLN A 13 3.44 -8.81 -1.88
CA GLN A 13 4.45 -8.78 -0.82
C GLN A 13 4.15 -9.73 0.35
N ASN A 14 3.11 -10.57 0.27
CA ASN A 14 2.60 -11.38 1.37
C ASN A 14 2.31 -10.57 2.65
N TRP A 15 1.90 -9.31 2.50
CA TRP A 15 1.58 -8.46 3.63
C TRP A 15 0.09 -8.50 3.98
N SER A 16 -0.21 -8.54 5.27
CA SER A 16 -1.51 -8.16 5.83
C SER A 16 -1.68 -6.63 5.81
N GLN A 17 -2.93 -6.15 5.94
CA GLN A 17 -3.19 -4.69 6.02
C GLN A 17 -2.41 -4.01 7.16
N PRO A 18 -2.30 -4.59 8.38
CA PRO A 18 -1.45 -4.02 9.44
C PRO A 18 0.04 -3.94 9.08
N GLN A 19 0.59 -4.94 8.40
CA GLN A 19 2.01 -4.94 8.00
C GLN A 19 2.30 -3.83 6.98
N MET A 20 1.44 -3.66 5.97
CA MET A 20 1.57 -2.56 5.03
C MET A 20 1.41 -1.19 5.69
N ALA A 21 0.45 -1.07 6.61
CA ALA A 21 0.24 0.17 7.37
C ALA A 21 1.48 0.54 8.20
N LYS A 22 2.13 -0.45 8.82
CA LYS A 22 3.40 -0.28 9.53
C LYS A 22 4.51 0.20 8.58
N ALA A 23 4.65 -0.42 7.40
CA ALA A 23 5.62 0.00 6.39
C ALA A 23 5.37 1.44 5.91
N PHE A 24 4.11 1.87 5.88
CA PHE A 24 3.72 3.20 5.43
C PHE A 24 3.72 4.25 6.54
N GLY A 25 3.92 3.85 7.80
CA GLY A 25 3.85 4.75 8.96
C GLY A 25 2.45 5.31 9.22
N ILE A 26 1.39 4.57 8.91
CA ILE A 26 0.00 5.01 9.06
C ILE A 26 -0.87 4.00 9.81
N HIS A 27 -2.08 4.40 10.18
CA HIS A 27 -3.06 3.50 10.80
C HIS A 27 -3.69 2.54 9.77
N GLN A 28 -3.91 1.27 10.16
CA GLN A 28 -4.44 0.22 9.27
C GLN A 28 -5.83 0.53 8.70
N SER A 29 -6.65 1.32 9.40
CA SER A 29 -7.95 1.77 8.88
C SER A 29 -7.84 2.57 7.58
N GLN A 30 -6.73 3.30 7.37
CA GLN A 30 -6.49 4.05 6.12
C GLN A 30 -6.33 3.10 4.94
N ILE A 31 -5.52 2.04 5.09
CA ILE A 31 -5.36 0.98 4.08
C ILE A 31 -6.72 0.35 3.77
N SER A 32 -7.50 0.00 4.80
CA SER A 32 -8.83 -0.60 4.61
C SER A 32 -9.78 0.31 3.83
N ARG A 33 -9.78 1.62 4.12
CA ARG A 33 -10.61 2.60 3.39
C ARG A 33 -10.17 2.75 1.93
N TRP A 34 -8.87 2.78 1.67
CA TRP A 34 -8.33 2.84 0.32
C TRP A 34 -8.66 1.60 -0.50
N GLU A 35 -8.42 0.40 0.03
CA GLU A 35 -8.73 -0.86 -0.68
C GLU A 35 -10.23 -1.07 -0.93
N LYS A 36 -11.10 -0.51 -0.08
CA LYS A 36 -12.57 -0.57 -0.24
C LYS A 36 -13.15 0.60 -1.04
N ASN A 37 -12.30 1.44 -1.63
CA ASN A 37 -12.70 2.65 -2.35
C ASN A 37 -13.60 3.61 -1.52
N LYS A 38 -13.37 3.67 -0.20
CA LYS A 38 -14.12 4.54 0.74
C LYS A 38 -13.47 5.91 0.93
N SER A 39 -12.27 6.10 0.42
CA SER A 39 -11.59 7.39 0.36
C SER A 39 -10.56 7.39 -0.77
N PRO A 40 -10.27 8.55 -1.38
CA PRO A 40 -9.25 8.65 -2.41
C PRO A 40 -7.88 8.24 -1.86
N ILE A 41 -7.09 7.59 -2.71
CA ILE A 41 -5.70 7.24 -2.41
C ILE A 41 -4.83 8.49 -2.61
N PRO A 42 -4.10 8.96 -1.59
CA PRO A 42 -3.22 10.12 -1.75
C PRO A 42 -2.06 9.86 -2.71
N LYS A 43 -1.64 10.88 -3.46
CA LYS A 43 -0.52 10.80 -4.42
C LYS A 43 0.78 10.26 -3.80
N TRP A 44 1.08 10.61 -2.55
CA TRP A 44 2.31 10.14 -1.89
C TRP A 44 2.35 8.62 -1.72
N VAL A 45 1.20 7.94 -1.66
CA VAL A 45 1.14 6.47 -1.58
C VAL A 45 1.66 5.84 -2.87
N HIS A 46 1.45 6.50 -4.02
CA HIS A 46 2.01 6.04 -5.30
C HIS A 46 3.54 6.11 -5.27
N ILE A 47 4.09 7.25 -4.82
CA ILE A 47 5.54 7.46 -4.70
C ILE A 47 6.13 6.41 -3.77
N LEU A 48 5.50 6.19 -2.61
CA LEU A 48 5.98 5.23 -1.62
C LEU A 48 5.98 3.79 -2.16
N LYS A 49 4.91 3.38 -2.86
CA LYS A 49 4.87 2.07 -3.53
C LYS A 49 6.04 1.93 -4.51
N ASP A 50 6.26 2.92 -5.37
CA ASP A 50 7.31 2.87 -6.40
C ASP A 50 8.72 2.84 -5.78
N CYS A 51 8.92 3.50 -4.63
CA CYS A 51 10.16 3.41 -3.85
C CYS A 51 10.36 1.99 -3.29
N LEU A 52 9.35 1.43 -2.64
CA LEU A 52 9.42 0.09 -2.05
C LEU A 52 9.62 -1.01 -3.11
N GLU A 53 8.93 -0.92 -4.25
CA GLU A 53 9.11 -1.85 -5.37
C GLU A 53 10.53 -1.86 -5.92
N LYS A 54 11.22 -0.72 -5.89
CA LYS A 54 12.63 -0.64 -6.28
C LYS A 54 13.50 -1.32 -5.23
N GLU A 55 13.33 -0.96 -3.96
CA GLU A 55 14.12 -1.50 -2.85
C GLU A 55 14.04 -3.03 -2.76
N ILE A 56 12.84 -3.60 -2.92
CA ILE A 56 12.62 -5.06 -2.91
C ILE A 56 13.33 -5.75 -4.08
N LYS A 57 13.42 -5.11 -5.26
CA LYS A 57 14.11 -5.70 -6.43
C LYS A 57 15.63 -5.73 -6.30
N PHE A 58 16.19 -5.05 -5.30
CA PHE A 58 17.62 -5.01 -5.02
C PHE A 58 18.02 -5.80 -3.77
N GLN A 59 17.08 -6.47 -3.10
CA GLN A 59 17.31 -7.47 -2.05
C GLN A 59 17.28 -8.88 -2.63
#